data_AF-A0A1A6HTR1-F1
#
_entry.id   AF-A0A1A6HTR1-F1
#
_cell.length_a   1.000
_cell.length_b   1.000
_cell.length_c   1.000
_cell.angle_alpha   90.00
_cell.angle_beta   90.00
_cell.angle_gamma   90.00
#
_symmetry.space_group_name_H-M   'P 1'
#
loop_
_entity.id
_entity.type
_entity.pdbx_description
1 polymer ?
#
loop_
_entity_poly.entity_id
_entity_poly.type
_entity_poly.pdbx_seq_one_letter_code
_entity_poly.pdbx_strand_id
1 'polypeptide(L)'
;KSVVNKMQQKYWETKQAFIKATGKKEDEHVVASDADLDAKLEVGSSGLLGPAKLPCKILSQEENELGKFLRSQGFQDKTRAGKMMQATGKALCFSSQQRLALRNPLCRFHQEVETFRHRAISDTWLTVNRMEQCRTEYRGALLWMKDVSQELDPDLYKQMEKFRKVGSFCGLSKGAPARRQPSVI
;
A
#
# COMPACT_ATOMS: atom_id res chain seq x y z
N LYS A 1 -10.69 33.95 -8.76
CA LYS A 1 -9.25 33.68 -8.43
C LYS A 1 -8.40 34.06 -9.64
N SER A 2 -7.48 35.02 -9.52
CA SER A 2 -6.61 35.50 -10.63
C SER A 2 -5.63 34.42 -11.11
N VAL A 3 -5.31 34.40 -12.41
CA VAL A 3 -4.31 33.51 -13.04
C VAL A 3 -2.94 33.68 -12.37
N VAL A 4 -2.59 34.91 -12.00
CA VAL A 4 -1.32 35.24 -11.32
C VAL A 4 -1.23 34.55 -9.96
N ASN A 5 -2.32 34.53 -9.18
CA ASN A 5 -2.33 33.84 -7.88
C ASN A 5 -2.15 32.32 -8.04
N LYS A 6 -2.74 31.72 -9.09
CA LYS A 6 -2.57 30.28 -9.37
C LYS A 6 -1.15 29.95 -9.80
N MET A 7 -0.50 30.82 -10.57
CA MET A 7 0.91 30.65 -10.96
C MET A 7 1.84 30.74 -9.75
N GLN A 8 1.61 31.71 -8.85
CA GLN A 8 2.39 31.85 -7.61
C GLN A 8 2.22 30.62 -6.71
N GLN A 9 0.99 30.12 -6.55
CA GLN A 9 0.72 28.90 -5.79
C GLN A 9 1.53 27.71 -6.33
N LYS A 10 1.43 27.44 -7.65
CA LYS A 10 2.18 26.36 -8.30
C LYS A 10 3.70 26.53 -8.18
N TYR A 11 4.20 27.76 -8.25
CA TYR A 11 5.62 28.04 -8.06
C TYR A 11 6.10 27.59 -6.67
N TRP A 12 5.37 27.94 -5.61
CA TRP A 12 5.75 27.60 -4.24
C TRP A 12 5.61 26.10 -3.93
N GLU A 13 4.58 25.46 -4.46
CA GLU A 13 4.43 23.99 -4.43
C GLU A 13 5.62 23.30 -5.10
N THR A 14 5.99 23.75 -6.31
CA THR A 14 7.12 23.19 -7.07
C THR A 14 8.45 23.44 -6.37
N LYS A 15 8.63 24.62 -5.77
CA LYS A 15 9.81 24.97 -4.98
C LYS A 15 9.96 24.07 -3.76
N GLN A 16 8.87 23.79 -3.05
CA GLN A 16 8.87 22.85 -1.92
C GLN A 16 9.22 21.42 -2.38
N ALA A 17 8.62 20.94 -3.47
CA ALA A 17 8.95 19.62 -4.03
C ALA A 17 10.44 19.51 -4.40
N PHE A 18 11.02 20.57 -4.96
CA PHE A 18 12.45 20.64 -5.30
C PHE A 18 13.36 20.64 -4.06
N ILE A 19 12.99 21.36 -3.00
CA ILE A 19 13.73 21.37 -1.71
C ILE A 19 13.79 19.95 -1.13
N LYS A 20 12.64 19.26 -1.09
CA LYS A 20 12.54 17.87 -0.63
C LYS A 20 13.41 16.94 -1.48
N ALA A 21 13.35 17.05 -2.81
CA ALA A 21 14.12 16.20 -3.73
C ALA A 21 15.63 16.44 -3.68
N THR A 22 16.07 17.66 -3.37
CA THR A 22 17.50 18.02 -3.31
C THR A 22 18.13 17.90 -1.92
N GLY A 23 17.34 17.52 -0.91
CA GLY A 23 17.82 17.36 0.47
C GLY A 23 18.29 18.66 1.12
N LYS A 24 17.79 19.81 0.65
CA LYS A 24 18.13 21.11 1.26
C LYS A 24 17.52 21.19 2.67
N LYS A 25 18.22 21.89 3.58
CA LYS A 25 17.78 22.04 4.98
C LYS A 25 16.39 22.70 5.04
N GLU A 26 15.42 21.96 5.57
CA GLU A 26 14.06 22.44 5.83
C GLU A 26 13.95 23.03 7.25
N ASP A 27 12.82 23.69 7.52
CA ASP A 27 12.50 24.23 8.84
C ASP A 27 12.33 23.09 9.87
N GLU A 28 13.07 23.17 10.97
CA GLU A 28 13.19 22.09 11.96
C GLU A 28 11.85 21.77 12.65
N HIS A 29 11.01 22.79 12.89
CA HIS A 29 9.69 22.58 13.51
C HIS A 29 8.73 21.88 12.55
N VAL A 30 8.86 22.19 11.26
CA VAL A 30 8.07 21.55 10.20
C VAL A 30 8.49 20.10 10.01
N VAL A 31 9.78 19.78 10.11
CA VAL A 31 10.30 18.40 10.08
C VAL A 31 9.87 17.62 11.32
N ALA A 32 10.02 18.20 12.51
CA ALA A 32 9.62 17.55 13.77
C ALA A 32 8.11 17.25 13.81
N SER A 33 7.28 18.14 13.26
CA SER A 33 5.83 17.93 13.17
C SER A 33 5.44 16.74 12.28
N ASP A 34 6.27 16.39 11.29
CA ASP A 34 5.98 15.30 10.34
C ASP A 34 6.51 13.94 10.80
N ALA A 35 7.42 13.92 11.79
CA ALA A 35 8.15 12.72 12.19
C ALA A 35 7.24 11.53 12.56
N ASP A 36 6.14 11.77 13.30
CA ASP A 36 5.18 10.72 13.67
C ASP A 36 4.40 10.19 12.45
N LEU A 37 4.11 11.05 11.47
CA LEU A 37 3.44 10.66 10.24
C LEU A 37 4.38 9.85 9.34
N ASP A 38 5.63 10.29 9.18
CA ASP A 38 6.64 9.60 8.37
C ASP A 38 6.92 8.19 8.92
N ALA A 39 7.04 8.04 10.25
CA ALA A 39 7.21 6.74 10.89
C ALA A 39 6.05 5.77 10.58
N LYS A 40 4.81 6.27 10.53
CA LYS A 40 3.64 5.46 10.18
C LYS A 40 3.62 5.04 8.71
N LEU A 41 4.13 5.89 7.82
CA LEU A 41 4.21 5.60 6.38
C LEU A 41 5.28 4.54 6.04
N GLU A 42 6.40 4.51 6.78
CA GLU A 42 7.42 3.46 6.65
C GLU A 42 6.88 2.06 6.97
N VAL A 43 6.02 1.95 7.99
CA VAL A 43 5.38 0.68 8.36
C VAL A 43 4.37 0.23 7.29
N GLY A 44 3.59 1.17 6.74
CA GLY A 44 2.57 0.87 5.73
C GLY A 44 3.13 0.38 4.39
N SER A 45 4.35 0.78 4.03
CA SER A 45 5.01 0.40 2.78
C SER A 45 5.67 -0.98 2.82
N SER A 46 6.03 -1.46 4.01
CA SER A 46 6.77 -2.72 4.19
C SER A 46 5.88 -3.99 4.22
N GLY A 47 4.56 -3.83 4.38
CA GLY A 47 3.60 -4.93 4.62
C GLY A 47 3.04 -5.66 3.40
N LEU A 48 3.48 -5.35 2.18
CA LEU A 48 2.98 -5.95 0.95
C LEU A 48 3.61 -7.32 0.70
N LEU A 49 3.16 -8.34 1.43
CA LEU A 49 3.51 -9.75 1.17
C LEU A 49 3.13 -10.11 -0.28
N GLY A 50 4.14 -10.49 -1.07
CA GLY A 50 3.95 -10.97 -2.44
C GLY A 50 3.17 -12.30 -2.48
N PRO A 51 2.40 -12.57 -3.54
CA PRO A 51 1.56 -13.75 -3.60
C PRO A 51 2.44 -15.02 -3.65
N ALA A 52 2.25 -15.90 -2.66
CA ALA A 52 2.73 -17.28 -2.73
C ALA A 52 1.97 -18.00 -3.84
N LYS A 53 2.57 -18.10 -5.03
CA LYS A 53 2.04 -18.93 -6.11
C LYS A 53 2.00 -20.38 -5.62
N LEU A 54 0.83 -20.99 -5.66
CA LEU A 54 0.62 -22.36 -5.17
C LEU A 54 0.32 -23.31 -6.34
N PRO A 55 1.31 -23.71 -7.16
CA PRO A 55 1.10 -24.69 -8.21
C PRO A 55 1.30 -26.11 -7.66
N CYS A 56 0.22 -26.81 -7.28
CA CYS A 56 0.31 -28.23 -6.91
C CYS A 56 -0.94 -29.07 -7.25
N LYS A 57 -1.81 -28.63 -8.16
CA LYS A 57 -3.00 -29.43 -8.54
C LYS A 57 -2.60 -30.66 -9.38
N ILE A 58 -1.85 -30.44 -10.46
CA ILE A 58 -1.47 -31.50 -11.42
C ILE A 58 -0.63 -32.56 -10.69
N LEU A 59 0.40 -32.13 -9.93
CA LEU A 59 1.25 -33.03 -9.15
C LEU A 59 0.47 -33.87 -8.14
N SER A 60 -0.54 -33.30 -7.47
CA SER A 60 -1.37 -34.05 -6.53
C SER A 60 -2.29 -35.05 -7.25
N GLN A 61 -2.76 -34.74 -8.46
CA GLN A 61 -3.56 -35.67 -9.26
C GLN A 61 -2.72 -36.84 -9.79
N GLU A 62 -1.53 -36.57 -10.33
CA GLU A 62 -0.59 -37.60 -10.79
C GLU A 62 -0.15 -38.53 -9.65
N GLU A 63 0.14 -37.97 -8.47
CA GLU A 63 0.49 -38.79 -7.29
C GLU A 63 -0.66 -39.70 -6.85
N ASN A 64 -1.91 -39.23 -6.96
CA ASN A 64 -3.08 -40.04 -6.64
C ASN A 64 -3.27 -41.19 -7.64
N GLU A 65 -3.08 -40.95 -8.94
CA GLU A 65 -3.15 -41.99 -9.95
C GLU A 65 -2.02 -43.02 -9.81
N LEU A 66 -0.79 -42.56 -9.51
CA LEU A 66 0.31 -43.45 -9.16
C LEU A 66 -0.01 -44.30 -7.92
N GLY A 67 -0.63 -43.71 -6.90
CA GLY A 67 -1.07 -44.43 -5.70
C GLY A 67 -2.10 -45.53 -6.01
N LYS A 68 -3.08 -45.25 -6.88
CA LYS A 68 -4.06 -46.24 -7.35
C LYS A 68 -3.40 -47.35 -8.16
N PHE A 69 -2.48 -47.00 -9.05
CA PHE A 69 -1.73 -47.96 -9.86
C PHE A 69 -0.91 -48.92 -8.99
N LEU A 70 -0.17 -48.42 -8.00
CA LEU A 70 0.62 -49.27 -7.09
C LEU A 70 -0.27 -50.21 -6.26
N ARG A 71 -1.47 -49.76 -5.87
CA ARG A 71 -2.43 -50.64 -5.17
C ARG A 71 -2.98 -51.73 -6.08
N SER A 72 -3.26 -51.45 -7.35
CA SER A 72 -3.77 -52.45 -8.29
C SER A 72 -2.72 -53.49 -8.65
N GLN A 73 -1.48 -53.07 -8.91
CA GLN A 73 -0.35 -53.97 -9.16
C GLN A 73 0.01 -54.77 -7.92
N GLY A 74 0.09 -54.12 -6.75
CA GLY A 74 0.39 -54.78 -5.49
C GLY A 74 -0.67 -55.78 -5.04
N PHE A 75 -1.91 -55.67 -5.52
CA PHE A 75 -2.96 -56.66 -5.27
C PHE A 75 -2.75 -57.95 -6.08
N GLN A 76 -2.18 -57.84 -7.29
CA GLN A 76 -1.89 -58.99 -8.16
C GLN A 76 -0.60 -59.72 -7.71
N ASP A 77 0.34 -59.00 -7.11
CA ASP A 77 1.60 -59.55 -6.61
C ASP A 77 1.48 -60.06 -5.16
N LYS A 78 1.59 -61.38 -4.95
CA LYS A 78 1.50 -62.01 -3.62
C LYS A 78 2.81 -61.98 -2.82
N THR A 79 3.90 -61.47 -3.40
CA THR A 79 5.21 -61.40 -2.74
C THR A 79 5.25 -60.27 -1.70
N ARG A 80 6.39 -60.15 -1.02
CA ARG A 80 6.66 -59.02 -0.13
C ARG A 80 6.65 -57.68 -0.89
N ALA A 81 7.06 -57.68 -2.16
CA ALA A 81 7.05 -56.47 -2.98
C ALA A 81 5.60 -55.98 -3.21
N GLY A 82 4.67 -56.88 -3.52
CA GLY A 82 3.24 -56.52 -3.63
C GLY A 82 2.64 -55.92 -2.36
N LYS A 83 2.98 -56.46 -1.18
CA LYS A 83 2.58 -55.85 0.11
C LYS A 83 3.14 -54.44 0.28
N MET A 84 4.41 -54.22 -0.08
CA MET A 84 5.04 -52.90 -0.04
C MET A 84 4.38 -51.93 -1.04
N MET A 85 4.07 -52.38 -2.26
CA MET A 85 3.37 -51.57 -3.27
C MET A 85 1.99 -51.11 -2.78
N GLN A 86 1.21 -51.99 -2.15
CA GLN A 86 -0.09 -51.62 -1.58
C GLN A 86 0.03 -50.58 -0.45
N ALA A 87 1.02 -50.74 0.44
CA ALA A 87 1.29 -49.80 1.51
C ALA A 87 1.71 -48.42 0.98
N THR A 88 2.67 -48.39 0.04
CA THR A 88 3.11 -47.17 -0.63
C THR A 88 1.97 -46.50 -1.38
N GLY A 89 1.19 -47.26 -2.14
CA GLY A 89 0.06 -46.71 -2.90
C GLY A 89 -1.03 -46.12 -1.98
N LYS A 90 -1.28 -46.72 -0.81
CA LYS A 90 -2.17 -46.14 0.21
C LYS A 90 -1.63 -44.82 0.75
N ALA A 91 -0.33 -44.73 1.02
CA ALA A 91 0.31 -43.50 1.50
C ALA A 91 0.24 -42.37 0.46
N LEU A 92 0.49 -42.66 -0.82
CA LEU A 92 0.41 -41.67 -1.91
C LEU A 92 -1.03 -41.18 -2.14
N CYS A 93 -2.02 -42.07 -2.11
CA CYS A 93 -3.43 -41.68 -2.17
C CYS A 93 -3.83 -40.78 -1.00
N PHE A 94 -3.37 -41.10 0.22
CA PHE A 94 -3.69 -40.29 1.40
C PHE A 94 -3.04 -38.90 1.32
N SER A 95 -1.74 -38.83 1.03
CA SER A 95 -0.99 -37.57 0.84
C SER A 95 -1.60 -36.66 -0.22
N SER A 96 -1.94 -37.22 -1.38
CA SER A 96 -2.53 -36.47 -2.48
C SER A 96 -3.93 -35.95 -2.15
N GLN A 97 -4.77 -36.76 -1.50
CA GLN A 97 -6.11 -36.33 -1.06
C GLN A 97 -6.05 -35.19 -0.05
N GLN A 98 -5.11 -35.21 0.89
CA GLN A 98 -4.91 -34.10 1.83
C GLN A 98 -4.55 -32.80 1.10
N ARG A 99 -3.61 -32.84 0.14
CA ARG A 99 -3.27 -31.65 -0.66
C ARG A 99 -4.42 -31.16 -1.53
N LEU A 100 -5.20 -32.06 -2.11
CA LEU A 100 -6.39 -31.70 -2.88
C LEU A 100 -7.49 -31.07 -1.99
N ALA A 101 -7.66 -31.56 -0.76
CA ALA A 101 -8.59 -30.98 0.21
C ALA A 101 -8.23 -29.54 0.59
N LEU A 102 -6.93 -29.23 0.66
CA LEU A 102 -6.43 -27.88 0.92
C LEU A 102 -6.63 -26.90 -0.25
N ARG A 103 -6.93 -27.38 -1.46
CA ARG A 103 -7.07 -26.53 -2.64
C ARG A 103 -8.15 -25.47 -2.49
N ASN A 104 -9.35 -25.87 -2.04
CA ASN A 104 -10.48 -24.96 -1.90
C ASN A 104 -10.24 -23.86 -0.84
N PRO A 105 -9.80 -24.18 0.40
CA PRO A 105 -9.50 -23.14 1.38
C PRO A 105 -8.35 -22.23 0.93
N LEU A 106 -7.29 -22.75 0.30
CA LEU A 106 -6.20 -21.91 -0.21
C LEU A 106 -6.63 -21.00 -1.36
N CYS A 107 -7.51 -21.47 -2.25
CA CYS A 107 -8.07 -20.65 -3.32
C CYS A 107 -8.93 -19.51 -2.77
N ARG A 108 -9.78 -19.79 -1.76
CA ARG A 108 -10.57 -18.76 -1.06
C ARG A 108 -9.68 -17.75 -0.34
N PHE A 109 -8.70 -18.23 0.43
CA PHE A 109 -7.75 -17.36 1.12
C PHE A 109 -7.00 -16.46 0.13
N HIS A 110 -6.55 -17.00 -1.01
CA HIS A 110 -5.92 -16.20 -2.05
C HIS A 110 -6.86 -15.11 -2.60
N GLN A 111 -8.13 -15.43 -2.85
CA GLN A 111 -9.13 -14.45 -3.28
C GLN A 111 -9.38 -13.37 -2.22
N GLU A 112 -9.40 -13.73 -0.93
CA GLU A 112 -9.53 -12.78 0.17
C GLU A 112 -8.33 -11.84 0.26
N VAL A 113 -7.10 -12.37 0.16
CA VAL A 113 -5.87 -11.57 0.12
C VAL A 113 -5.85 -10.64 -1.10
N GLU A 114 -6.21 -11.13 -2.29
CA GLU A 114 -6.30 -10.28 -3.47
C GLU A 114 -7.37 -9.20 -3.32
N THR A 115 -8.51 -9.51 -2.72
CA THR A 115 -9.57 -8.52 -2.47
C THR A 115 -9.10 -7.47 -1.47
N PHE A 116 -8.45 -7.87 -0.38
CA PHE A 116 -7.85 -6.97 0.60
C PHE A 116 -6.80 -6.05 -0.05
N ARG A 117 -5.94 -6.61 -0.90
CA ARG A 117 -4.92 -5.85 -1.64
C ARG A 117 -5.54 -4.82 -2.58
N HIS A 118 -6.52 -5.23 -3.40
CA HIS A 118 -7.15 -4.32 -4.35
C HIS A 118 -8.03 -3.25 -3.69
N ARG A 119 -8.63 -3.55 -2.54
CA ARG A 119 -9.50 -2.60 -1.83
C ARG A 119 -8.72 -1.84 -0.78
N ALA A 120 -8.44 -2.48 0.36
CA ALA A 120 -7.90 -1.81 1.54
C ALA A 120 -6.52 -1.18 1.28
N ILE A 121 -5.60 -1.91 0.62
CA ILE A 121 -4.26 -1.37 0.36
C ILE A 121 -4.32 -0.24 -0.68
N SER A 122 -5.08 -0.42 -1.76
CA SER A 122 -5.26 0.62 -2.79
C SER A 122 -5.93 1.88 -2.24
N ASP A 123 -6.98 1.75 -1.43
CA ASP A 123 -7.68 2.88 -0.81
C ASP A 123 -6.78 3.64 0.17
N THR A 124 -5.97 2.90 0.94
CA THR A 124 -4.97 3.49 1.84
C THR A 124 -3.91 4.24 1.03
N TRP A 125 -3.41 3.65 -0.06
CA TRP A 125 -2.45 4.30 -0.95
C TRP A 125 -2.99 5.60 -1.57
N LEU A 126 -4.25 5.60 -2.03
CA LEU A 126 -4.91 6.80 -2.54
C LEU A 126 -5.04 7.88 -1.46
N THR A 127 -5.37 7.49 -0.24
CA THR A 127 -5.48 8.41 0.90
C THR A 127 -4.13 9.02 1.26
N VAL A 128 -3.08 8.20 1.34
CA VAL A 128 -1.71 8.63 1.60
C VAL A 128 -1.23 9.59 0.52
N ASN A 129 -1.45 9.29 -0.77
CA ASN A 129 -1.05 10.18 -1.85
C ASN A 129 -1.73 11.55 -1.81
N ARG A 130 -3.04 11.59 -1.50
CA ARG A 130 -3.74 12.86 -1.33
C ARG A 130 -3.19 13.64 -0.15
N MET A 131 -2.90 12.96 0.96
CA MET A 131 -2.29 13.57 2.13
C MET A 131 -0.89 14.12 1.81
N GLU A 132 -0.06 13.39 1.05
CA GLU A 132 1.29 13.83 0.63
C GLU A 132 1.22 15.09 -0.24
N GLN A 133 0.21 15.15 -1.11
CA GLN A 133 -0.06 16.33 -1.90
C GLN A 133 -0.44 17.52 -1.01
N CYS A 134 -1.42 17.36 -0.11
CA CYS A 134 -1.82 18.43 0.82
C CYS A 134 -0.65 18.90 1.71
N ARG A 135 0.22 17.98 2.15
CA ARG A 135 1.44 18.28 2.91
C ARG A 135 2.40 19.16 2.11
N THR A 136 2.63 18.82 0.85
CA THR A 136 3.49 19.60 -0.06
C THR A 136 2.90 20.99 -0.32
N GLU A 137 1.59 21.07 -0.56
CA GLU A 137 0.88 22.34 -0.75
C GLU A 137 0.96 23.23 0.51
N TYR A 138 0.76 22.64 1.69
CA TYR A 138 0.83 23.35 2.96
C TYR A 138 2.26 23.87 3.24
N ARG A 139 3.29 23.03 3.06
CA ARG A 139 4.68 23.46 3.23
C ARG A 139 5.09 24.53 2.21
N GLY A 140 4.63 24.43 0.97
CA GLY A 140 4.79 25.50 -0.03
C GLY A 140 4.13 26.81 0.41
N ALA A 141 2.94 26.75 1.01
CA ALA A 141 2.27 27.92 1.58
C ALA A 141 3.07 28.55 2.72
N LEU A 142 3.61 27.74 3.64
CA LEU A 142 4.43 28.23 4.75
C LEU A 142 5.72 28.90 4.25
N LEU A 143 6.39 28.31 3.25
CA LEU A 143 7.52 28.94 2.59
C LEU A 143 7.15 30.29 1.98
N TRP A 144 5.99 30.37 1.33
CA TRP A 144 5.50 31.63 0.78
C TRP A 144 5.19 32.67 1.86
N MET A 145 4.58 32.27 2.99
CA MET A 145 4.35 33.17 4.12
C MET A 145 5.65 33.69 4.71
N LYS A 146 6.66 32.83 4.85
CA LYS A 146 7.98 33.19 5.37
C LYS A 146 8.67 34.23 4.47
N ASP A 147 8.67 34.00 3.16
CA ASP A 147 9.25 34.91 2.17
C ASP A 147 8.58 36.29 2.20
N VAL A 148 7.25 36.33 2.17
CA VAL A 148 6.48 37.59 2.26
C VAL A 148 6.67 38.30 3.61
N SER A 149 6.91 37.56 4.70
CA SER A 149 7.15 38.12 6.03
C SER A 149 8.55 38.71 6.23
N GLN A 150 9.54 38.26 5.45
CA GLN A 150 10.90 38.81 5.53
C GLN A 150 11.06 40.11 4.71
N GLU A 151 10.17 40.34 3.74
CA GLU A 151 10.12 41.59 2.97
C GLU A 151 9.31 42.72 3.65
N LEU A 152 8.82 42.52 4.89
CA LEU A 152 7.82 43.40 5.48
C LEU A 152 8.38 44.77 5.90
N ASP A 153 7.89 45.82 5.25
CA ASP A 153 8.01 47.20 5.71
C ASP A 153 6.62 47.61 6.25
N PRO A 154 6.45 47.89 7.56
CA PRO A 154 5.14 48.07 8.20
C PRO A 154 4.23 49.11 7.55
N ASP A 155 4.79 50.06 6.80
CA ASP A 155 4.08 51.17 6.17
C ASP A 155 3.49 50.87 4.78
N LEU A 156 3.69 49.66 4.22
CA LEU A 156 3.17 49.31 2.90
C LEU A 156 1.87 48.48 2.94
N TYR A 157 0.71 49.17 2.86
CA TYR A 157 -0.64 48.56 2.79
C TYR A 157 -0.79 47.43 1.75
N LYS A 158 0.02 47.45 0.68
CA LYS A 158 0.07 46.41 -0.37
C LYS A 158 0.57 45.04 0.13
N GLN A 159 1.32 44.97 1.22
CA GLN A 159 1.86 43.71 1.75
C GLN A 159 0.83 42.95 2.59
N MET A 160 -0.07 43.64 3.31
CA MET A 160 -1.18 43.00 4.03
C MET A 160 -2.13 42.21 3.11
N GLU A 161 -2.29 42.66 1.87
CA GLU A 161 -3.09 41.95 0.87
C GLU A 161 -2.38 40.70 0.34
N LYS A 162 -1.04 40.67 0.31
CA LYS A 162 -0.26 39.44 0.04
C LYS A 162 -0.49 38.42 1.17
N PHE A 163 -0.43 38.82 2.44
CA PHE A 163 -0.74 37.93 3.57
C PHE A 163 -2.15 37.34 3.50
N ARG A 164 -3.16 38.16 3.18
CA ARG A 164 -4.54 37.69 3.06
C ARG A 164 -4.68 36.63 1.96
N LYS A 165 -3.93 36.75 0.86
CA LYS A 165 -3.89 35.75 -0.22
C LYS A 165 -3.25 34.44 0.24
N VAL A 166 -2.12 34.50 0.96
CA VAL A 166 -1.46 33.29 1.47
C VAL A 166 -2.27 32.63 2.59
N GLY A 167 -2.88 33.41 3.48
CA GLY A 167 -3.79 32.91 4.52
C GLY A 167 -5.03 32.22 3.94
N SER A 168 -5.60 32.74 2.85
CA SER A 168 -6.69 32.08 2.13
C SER A 168 -6.27 30.74 1.50
N PHE A 169 -5.01 30.63 1.07
CA PHE A 169 -4.45 29.39 0.52
C PHE A 169 -4.15 28.36 1.62
N CYS A 170 -3.61 28.81 2.76
CA CYS A 170 -3.40 27.99 3.96
C CYS A 170 -4.73 27.46 4.52
N GLY A 171 -5.80 28.26 4.50
CA GLY A 171 -7.14 27.83 4.91
C GLY A 171 -7.74 26.72 4.03
N LEU A 172 -7.39 26.67 2.74
CA LEU A 172 -7.84 25.63 1.81
C LEU A 172 -7.09 24.30 2.02
N SER A 173 -5.81 24.35 2.41
CA SER A 173 -4.99 23.17 2.69
C SER A 173 -5.22 22.57 4.08
N LYS A 174 -5.76 23.36 5.03
CA LYS A 174 -6.20 22.90 6.36
C LYS A 174 -7.53 22.12 6.34
N GLY A 175 -8.22 22.03 5.20
CA GLY A 175 -9.46 21.27 5.07
C GLY A 175 -9.23 19.77 5.30
N ALA A 176 -9.64 19.27 6.46
CA ALA A 176 -9.55 17.86 6.80
C ALA A 176 -10.21 16.98 5.72
N PRO A 177 -9.59 15.86 5.29
CA PRO A 177 -10.29 14.91 4.46
C PRO A 177 -11.52 14.43 5.22
N ALA A 178 -12.71 14.64 4.65
CA ALA A 178 -13.95 14.15 5.22
C ALA A 178 -13.78 12.66 5.55
N ARG A 179 -13.95 12.30 6.84
CA ARG A 179 -14.05 10.89 7.25
C ARG A 179 -15.19 10.28 6.44
N ARG A 180 -14.87 9.53 5.39
CA ARG A 180 -15.82 8.54 4.90
C ARG A 180 -15.97 7.54 6.03
N GLN A 181 -17.16 7.49 6.62
CA GLN A 181 -17.50 6.40 7.52
C GLN A 181 -17.20 5.09 6.78
N PRO A 182 -16.54 4.12 7.41
CA PRO A 182 -16.42 2.80 6.82
C PRO A 182 -17.85 2.27 6.65
N SER A 183 -18.23 1.96 5.41
CA SER A 183 -19.44 1.22 5.12
C SER A 183 -19.32 -0.12 5.85
N VAL A 184 -20.04 -0.25 6.94
CA VAL A 184 -20.19 -1.51 7.67
C VAL A 184 -20.83 -2.50 6.69
N ILE A 185 -20.10 -3.57 6.38
CA ILE A 185 -20.67 -4.82 5.86
C ILE A 185 -20.73 -5.78 7.05
#